data_AF-A0A9E6FBR7-F1
#
_entry.id   AF-A0A9E6FBR7-F1
#
_cell.length_a   1.000
_cell.length_b   1.000
_cell.length_c   1.000
_cell.angle_alpha   90.00
_cell.angle_beta   90.00
_cell.angle_gamma   90.00
#
_symmetry.space_group_name_H-M   'P 1'
#
loop_
_entity.id
_entity.type
_entity.pdbx_description
1 polymer ?
#
loop_
_entity_poly.entity_id
_entity_poly.type
_entity_poly.pdbx_seq_one_letter_code
_entity_poly.pdbx_strand_id
1 'polypeptide(L)'
;ETNTLLIMAVGIYLSFRKIIDWRVPVVFIGSLFAFATIIMFAKGMDWWYPFFFISTGGAMFGAVFMLTDPVTSPTSIPGRIIFAIGVAFLTTLIRVKGNLPEGVIRSILFMNMMTPLIDRMMDGWPLKSMKKYAISIGSVLLVSVLTVGFTTTAISYKEPYVPEEKKPTLGEPILFSTLGVEGTLSILSATVNSDVTTYLVEVDGFAVLEADWETDPQPNVIEVKVNTASSTIVSVAYATFSDSAQFEYKTNHPDFLNQFAGLSLIVDNSVDVSVGATYTTDSVIRAVKAVIASALTPR
;
A
#
# COMPACT_ATOMS: atom_id res chain seq x y z
N GLU A 1 -0.46 -3.93 -17.11
CA GLU A 1 0.60 -4.96 -17.10
C GLU A 1 0.19 -6.15 -17.96
N THR A 2 1.11 -6.70 -18.73
CA THR A 2 0.88 -7.67 -19.84
C THR A 2 0.09 -7.08 -21.02
N ASN A 3 0.59 -7.26 -22.26
CA ASN A 3 -0.04 -6.74 -23.47
C ASN A 3 -1.29 -7.56 -23.83
N THR A 4 -2.41 -7.28 -23.15
CA THR A 4 -3.72 -7.94 -23.33
C THR A 4 -4.17 -7.95 -24.79
N LEU A 5 -3.90 -6.86 -25.53
CA LEU A 5 -4.26 -6.75 -26.95
C LEU A 5 -3.49 -7.76 -27.80
N LEU A 6 -2.20 -7.93 -27.54
CA LEU A 6 -1.37 -8.89 -28.27
C LEU A 6 -1.77 -10.33 -27.94
N ILE A 7 -2.08 -10.64 -26.68
CA ILE A 7 -2.59 -11.96 -26.28
C ILE A 7 -3.94 -12.26 -26.94
N MET A 8 -4.83 -11.29 -27.00
CA MET A 8 -6.12 -11.44 -27.69
C MET A 8 -5.92 -11.70 -29.19
N ALA A 9 -5.02 -10.96 -29.84
CA ALA A 9 -4.68 -11.19 -31.25
C ALA A 9 -4.11 -12.61 -31.49
N VAL A 10 -3.23 -13.08 -30.61
CA VAL A 10 -2.69 -14.45 -30.67
C VAL A 10 -3.80 -15.48 -30.43
N GLY A 11 -4.68 -15.28 -29.45
CA GLY A 11 -5.80 -16.18 -29.18
C GLY A 11 -6.76 -16.29 -30.36
N ILE A 12 -7.05 -15.19 -31.04
CA ILE A 12 -7.84 -15.17 -32.28
C ILE A 12 -7.12 -15.96 -33.37
N TYR A 13 -5.83 -15.71 -33.59
CA TYR A 13 -5.03 -16.42 -34.59
C TYR A 13 -4.99 -17.94 -34.34
N LEU A 14 -4.76 -18.36 -33.10
CA LEU A 14 -4.72 -19.78 -32.70
C LEU A 14 -6.11 -20.45 -32.86
N SER A 15 -7.17 -19.71 -32.58
CA SER A 15 -8.56 -20.17 -32.79
C SER A 15 -8.85 -20.39 -34.28
N PHE A 16 -8.41 -19.47 -35.15
CA PHE A 16 -8.55 -19.64 -36.60
C PHE A 16 -7.79 -20.83 -37.15
N ARG A 17 -6.60 -21.11 -36.59
CA ARG A 17 -5.78 -22.28 -36.95
C ARG A 17 -6.33 -23.60 -36.38
N LYS A 18 -7.43 -23.57 -35.61
CA LYS A 18 -8.05 -24.72 -34.95
C LYS A 18 -7.08 -25.49 -34.03
N ILE A 19 -6.07 -24.80 -33.51
CA ILE A 19 -5.14 -25.38 -32.53
C ILE A 19 -5.82 -25.41 -31.16
N ILE A 20 -6.59 -24.36 -30.84
CA ILE A 20 -7.34 -24.23 -29.59
C ILE A 20 -8.85 -24.19 -29.86
N ASP A 21 -9.63 -24.70 -28.91
CA ASP A 21 -11.09 -24.61 -28.95
C ASP A 21 -11.53 -23.22 -28.49
N TRP A 22 -11.97 -22.37 -29.43
CA TRP A 22 -12.39 -20.99 -29.18
C TRP A 22 -13.51 -20.85 -28.14
N ARG A 23 -14.29 -21.93 -27.91
CA ARG A 23 -15.38 -21.93 -26.93
C ARG A 23 -14.85 -21.74 -25.51
N VAL A 24 -13.69 -22.32 -25.20
CA VAL A 24 -13.13 -22.32 -23.84
C VAL A 24 -12.69 -20.92 -23.40
N PRO A 25 -11.85 -20.18 -24.15
CA PRO A 25 -11.47 -18.81 -23.80
C PRO A 25 -12.68 -17.86 -23.75
N VAL A 26 -13.62 -17.98 -24.69
CA VAL A 26 -14.80 -17.10 -24.75
C VAL A 26 -15.73 -17.32 -23.55
N VAL A 27 -15.99 -18.58 -23.18
CA VAL A 27 -16.81 -18.90 -22.00
C VAL A 27 -16.12 -18.41 -20.73
N PHE A 28 -14.81 -18.65 -20.59
CA PHE A 28 -14.07 -18.20 -19.40
C PHE A 28 -14.11 -16.67 -19.25
N ILE A 29 -13.77 -15.91 -20.30
CA ILE A 29 -13.77 -14.44 -20.26
C ILE A 29 -15.19 -13.91 -20.03
N GLY A 30 -16.19 -14.49 -20.70
CA GLY A 30 -17.59 -14.10 -20.52
C GLY A 30 -18.11 -14.35 -19.10
N SER A 31 -17.78 -15.50 -18.52
CA SER A 31 -18.12 -15.80 -17.12
C SER A 31 -17.39 -14.89 -16.14
N LEU A 32 -16.10 -14.61 -16.37
CA LEU A 32 -15.33 -13.68 -15.53
C LEU A 32 -15.92 -12.26 -15.57
N PHE A 33 -16.31 -11.79 -16.76
CA PHE A 33 -17.00 -10.50 -16.94
C PHE A 33 -18.33 -10.47 -16.20
N ALA A 34 -19.13 -11.53 -16.32
CA ALA A 34 -20.43 -11.63 -15.67
C ALA A 34 -20.29 -11.58 -14.14
N PHE A 35 -19.37 -12.37 -13.56
CA PHE A 35 -19.13 -12.34 -12.12
C PHE A 35 -18.59 -10.99 -11.64
N ALA A 36 -17.66 -10.37 -12.40
CA ALA A 36 -17.16 -9.05 -12.07
C ALA A 36 -18.27 -7.97 -12.12
N THR A 37 -19.20 -8.08 -13.07
CA THR A 37 -20.36 -7.18 -13.19
C THR A 37 -21.31 -7.33 -11.99
N ILE A 38 -21.53 -8.55 -11.51
CA ILE A 38 -22.34 -8.80 -10.31
C ILE A 38 -21.68 -8.16 -9.07
N ILE A 39 -20.36 -8.28 -8.94
CA ILE A 39 -19.60 -7.64 -7.85
C ILE A 39 -19.67 -6.12 -7.95
N MET A 40 -19.57 -5.57 -9.16
CA MET A 40 -19.71 -4.14 -9.43
C MET A 40 -21.06 -3.62 -8.92
N PHE A 41 -22.17 -4.29 -9.26
CA PHE A 41 -23.50 -3.93 -8.74
C PHE A 41 -23.62 -4.10 -7.23
N ALA A 42 -23.02 -5.15 -6.65
CA ALA A 42 -23.10 -5.41 -5.21
C ALA A 42 -22.28 -4.42 -4.36
N LYS A 43 -21.16 -3.91 -4.89
CA LYS A 43 -20.26 -2.97 -4.20
C LYS A 43 -20.42 -1.50 -4.61
N GLY A 44 -21.28 -1.21 -5.58
CA GLY A 44 -21.46 0.14 -6.11
C GLY A 44 -20.22 0.69 -6.82
N MET A 45 -19.48 -0.16 -7.52
CA MET A 45 -18.25 0.24 -8.22
C MET A 45 -18.55 0.71 -9.64
N ASP A 46 -17.63 1.49 -10.23
CA ASP A 46 -17.76 2.00 -11.60
C ASP A 46 -17.66 0.91 -12.67
N TRP A 47 -18.18 1.23 -13.87
CA TRP A 47 -18.18 0.38 -15.06
C TRP A 47 -16.80 -0.04 -15.59
N TRP A 48 -15.71 0.58 -15.12
CA TRP A 48 -14.36 0.16 -15.49
C TRP A 48 -13.92 -1.13 -14.78
N TYR A 49 -14.57 -1.49 -13.67
CA TYR A 49 -14.15 -2.62 -12.82
C TYR A 49 -14.16 -3.98 -13.56
N PRO A 50 -15.20 -4.37 -14.32
CA PRO A 50 -15.18 -5.64 -15.05
C PRO A 50 -14.07 -5.74 -16.10
N PHE A 51 -13.75 -4.64 -16.77
CA PHE A 51 -12.66 -4.58 -17.76
C PHE A 51 -11.29 -4.70 -17.09
N PHE A 52 -11.12 -4.05 -15.93
CA PHE A 52 -9.94 -4.22 -15.10
C PHE A 52 -9.82 -5.65 -14.58
N PHE A 53 -10.93 -6.26 -14.17
CA PHE A 53 -10.95 -7.64 -13.69
C PHE A 53 -10.41 -8.63 -14.72
N ILE A 54 -10.74 -8.46 -16.00
CA ILE A 54 -10.22 -9.32 -17.09
C ILE A 54 -8.77 -8.98 -17.45
N SER A 55 -8.41 -7.70 -17.38
CA SER A 55 -7.09 -7.23 -17.82
C SER A 55 -5.99 -7.44 -16.78
N THR A 56 -6.34 -7.78 -15.54
CA THR A 56 -5.37 -7.94 -14.44
C THR A 56 -5.02 -9.40 -14.17
N GLY A 57 -3.87 -9.61 -13.51
CA GLY A 57 -3.53 -10.88 -12.88
C GLY A 57 -3.44 -12.07 -13.84
N GLY A 58 -2.98 -11.82 -15.08
CA GLY A 58 -2.73 -12.87 -16.07
C GLY A 58 -3.98 -13.61 -16.56
N ALA A 59 -5.20 -13.11 -16.33
CA ALA A 59 -6.44 -13.81 -16.70
C ALA A 59 -6.53 -14.10 -18.21
N MET A 60 -6.16 -13.12 -19.04
CA MET A 60 -6.13 -13.29 -20.50
C MET A 60 -5.06 -14.27 -20.95
N PHE A 61 -3.89 -14.29 -20.29
CA PHE A 61 -2.84 -15.26 -20.56
C PHE A 61 -3.29 -16.68 -20.20
N GLY A 62 -3.86 -16.85 -19.00
CA GLY A 62 -4.43 -18.12 -18.56
C GLY A 62 -5.55 -18.61 -19.49
N ALA A 63 -6.43 -17.71 -19.95
CA ALA A 63 -7.53 -18.05 -20.85
C ALA A 63 -7.06 -18.63 -22.19
N VAL A 64 -6.02 -18.05 -22.78
CA VAL A 64 -5.58 -18.39 -24.15
C VAL A 64 -4.53 -19.49 -24.19
N PHE A 65 -3.64 -19.58 -23.19
CA PHE A 65 -2.50 -20.49 -23.23
C PHE A 65 -2.59 -21.65 -22.24
N MET A 66 -3.26 -21.48 -21.11
CA MET A 66 -3.33 -22.53 -20.07
C MET A 66 -4.65 -23.30 -20.13
N LEU A 67 -5.78 -22.59 -20.27
CA LEU A 67 -7.12 -23.18 -20.28
C LEU A 67 -7.39 -24.09 -21.48
N THR A 68 -6.63 -23.93 -22.56
CA THR A 68 -6.83 -24.64 -23.83
C THR A 68 -5.88 -25.81 -24.00
N ASP A 69 -5.17 -26.21 -22.94
CA ASP A 69 -4.30 -27.40 -22.98
C ASP A 69 -5.15 -28.68 -23.11
N PRO A 70 -4.95 -29.48 -24.18
CA PRO A 70 -5.75 -30.68 -24.44
C PRO A 70 -5.51 -31.82 -23.45
N VAL A 71 -4.41 -31.83 -22.69
CA VAL A 71 -4.08 -32.94 -21.78
C VAL A 71 -4.80 -32.82 -20.44
N THR A 72 -4.98 -31.59 -19.97
CA THR A 72 -5.53 -31.31 -18.63
C THR A 72 -7.01 -30.93 -18.64
N SER A 73 -7.56 -30.64 -19.82
CA SER A 73 -8.97 -30.26 -20.01
C SER A 73 -9.89 -31.46 -20.25
N PRO A 74 -11.18 -31.37 -19.87
CA PRO A 74 -12.16 -32.41 -20.18
C PRO A 74 -12.24 -32.73 -21.68
N THR A 75 -12.46 -34.00 -22.00
CA THR A 75 -12.55 -34.48 -23.38
C THR A 75 -13.88 -34.10 -24.05
N SER A 76 -14.95 -33.96 -23.26
CA SER A 76 -16.29 -33.62 -23.74
C SER A 76 -16.49 -32.10 -23.96
N ILE A 77 -17.15 -31.71 -25.06
CA ILE A 77 -17.50 -30.30 -25.36
C ILE A 77 -18.27 -29.61 -24.22
N PRO A 78 -19.36 -30.20 -23.65
CA PRO A 78 -20.04 -29.58 -22.51
C PRO A 78 -19.18 -29.56 -21.24
N GLY A 79 -18.33 -30.58 -21.03
CA GLY A 79 -17.41 -30.63 -19.89
C GLY A 79 -16.42 -29.47 -19.91
N ARG A 80 -15.90 -29.12 -21.09
CA ARG A 80 -15.02 -27.95 -21.29
C ARG A 80 -15.69 -26.63 -20.92
N ILE A 81 -16.99 -26.48 -21.20
CA ILE A 81 -17.76 -25.27 -20.84
C ILE A 81 -17.93 -25.19 -19.32
N ILE A 82 -18.32 -26.29 -18.68
CA ILE A 82 -18.48 -26.36 -17.21
C ILE A 82 -17.13 -26.10 -16.52
N PHE A 83 -16.06 -26.67 -17.06
CA PHE A 83 -14.70 -26.45 -16.59
C PHE A 83 -14.31 -24.96 -16.66
N ALA A 84 -14.52 -24.30 -17.80
CA ALA A 84 -14.21 -22.88 -17.96
C ALA A 84 -15.01 -21.98 -16.99
N ILE A 85 -16.30 -22.26 -16.79
CA ILE A 85 -17.15 -21.56 -15.81
C ILE A 85 -16.61 -21.79 -14.38
N GLY A 86 -16.22 -23.03 -14.06
CA GLY A 86 -15.66 -23.37 -12.75
C GLY A 86 -14.35 -22.64 -12.46
N VAL A 87 -13.45 -22.54 -13.44
CA VAL A 87 -12.21 -21.75 -13.28
C VAL A 87 -12.54 -20.27 -13.08
N ALA A 88 -13.46 -19.69 -13.85
CA ALA A 88 -13.84 -18.29 -13.73
C ALA A 88 -14.46 -17.97 -12.35
N PHE A 89 -15.31 -18.87 -11.84
CA PHE A 89 -15.90 -18.77 -10.51
C PHE A 89 -14.82 -18.80 -9.42
N LEU A 90 -13.95 -19.81 -9.45
CA LEU A 90 -12.92 -19.98 -8.43
C LEU A 90 -11.90 -18.84 -8.46
N THR A 91 -11.56 -18.35 -9.66
CA THR A 91 -10.71 -17.18 -9.86
C THR A 91 -11.33 -15.96 -9.20
N THR A 92 -12.64 -15.77 -9.39
CA THR A 92 -13.37 -14.65 -8.80
C THR A 92 -13.37 -14.74 -7.27
N LEU A 93 -13.66 -15.93 -6.73
CA LEU A 93 -13.67 -16.17 -5.29
C LEU A 93 -12.31 -15.87 -4.66
N ILE A 94 -11.22 -16.35 -5.28
CA ILE A 94 -9.85 -16.12 -4.79
C ILE A 94 -9.48 -14.64 -4.88
N ARG A 95 -9.87 -13.92 -5.93
CA ARG A 95 -9.58 -12.49 -6.06
C ARG A 95 -10.32 -11.63 -5.05
N VAL A 96 -11.59 -11.95 -4.79
CA VAL A 96 -12.40 -11.21 -3.81
C VAL A 96 -11.96 -11.51 -2.38
N LYS A 97 -11.77 -12.78 -2.02
CA LYS A 97 -11.41 -13.16 -0.64
C LYS A 97 -9.92 -13.08 -0.33
N GLY A 98 -9.07 -13.42 -1.29
CA GLY A 98 -7.63 -13.55 -1.08
C GLY A 98 -6.84 -12.28 -1.35
N ASN A 99 -7.43 -11.24 -1.94
CA ASN A 99 -6.74 -10.03 -2.40
C ASN A 99 -5.49 -10.33 -3.28
N LEU A 100 -5.48 -11.50 -3.93
CA LEU A 100 -4.39 -11.98 -4.78
C LEU A 100 -4.82 -11.89 -6.25
N PRO A 101 -4.27 -10.94 -7.03
CA PRO A 101 -4.66 -10.78 -8.43
C PRO A 101 -4.32 -12.02 -9.30
N GLU A 102 -3.31 -12.81 -8.91
CA GLU A 102 -2.84 -14.02 -9.62
C GLU A 102 -3.69 -15.30 -9.40
N GLY A 103 -4.93 -15.17 -8.90
CA GLY A 103 -5.79 -16.33 -8.58
C GLY A 103 -6.16 -17.27 -9.74
N VAL A 104 -5.85 -16.91 -11.00
CA VAL A 104 -6.21 -17.66 -12.20
C VAL A 104 -5.50 -19.02 -12.24
N ILE A 105 -4.17 -19.04 -12.07
CA ILE A 105 -3.37 -20.27 -12.18
C ILE A 105 -3.79 -21.29 -11.11
N ARG A 106 -4.01 -20.81 -9.88
CA ARG A 106 -4.48 -21.65 -8.76
C ARG A 106 -5.84 -22.27 -9.06
N SER A 107 -6.72 -21.52 -9.71
CA SER A 107 -8.04 -22.00 -10.11
C SER A 107 -7.97 -23.06 -11.21
N ILE A 108 -7.06 -22.90 -12.16
CA ILE A 108 -6.82 -23.88 -13.24
C ILE A 108 -6.32 -25.19 -12.64
N LEU A 109 -5.31 -25.13 -11.76
CA LEU A 109 -4.77 -26.33 -11.11
C LEU A 109 -5.85 -27.08 -10.33
N PHE A 110 -6.70 -26.37 -9.59
CA PHE A 110 -7.79 -26.99 -8.85
C PHE A 110 -8.81 -27.65 -9.78
N MET A 111 -9.21 -26.97 -10.86
CA MET A 111 -10.18 -27.54 -11.81
C MET A 111 -9.59 -28.70 -12.61
N ASN A 112 -8.28 -28.70 -12.91
CA ASN A 112 -7.59 -29.82 -13.55
C ASN A 112 -7.70 -31.10 -12.70
N MET A 113 -7.65 -30.98 -11.36
CA MET A 113 -7.89 -32.12 -10.46
C MET A 113 -9.34 -32.64 -10.53
N MET A 114 -10.29 -31.77 -10.88
CA MET A 114 -11.70 -32.12 -11.02
C MET A 114 -12.08 -32.57 -12.44
N THR A 115 -11.20 -32.40 -13.43
CA THR A 115 -11.39 -32.87 -14.81
C THR A 115 -11.89 -34.32 -14.90
N PRO A 116 -11.26 -35.33 -14.24
CA PRO A 116 -11.75 -36.72 -14.33
C PRO A 116 -13.15 -36.92 -13.72
N LEU A 117 -13.53 -36.10 -12.73
CA LEU A 117 -14.89 -36.13 -12.17
C LEU A 117 -15.90 -35.53 -13.16
N ILE A 118 -15.56 -34.41 -13.79
CA ILE A 118 -16.38 -33.76 -14.81
C ILE A 118 -16.58 -34.70 -16.00
N ASP A 119 -15.51 -35.32 -16.48
CA ASP A 119 -15.59 -36.28 -17.58
C ASP A 119 -16.45 -37.49 -17.19
N ARG A 120 -16.29 -38.10 -16.01
CA ARG A 120 -17.18 -39.20 -15.57
C ARG A 120 -18.66 -38.82 -15.48
N MET A 121 -18.96 -37.57 -15.11
CA MET A 121 -20.33 -37.07 -15.09
C MET A 121 -20.89 -36.83 -16.50
N MET A 122 -20.01 -36.60 -17.48
CA MET A 122 -20.37 -36.26 -18.86
C MET A 122 -20.22 -37.44 -19.83
N ASP A 123 -19.44 -38.47 -19.48
CA ASP A 123 -19.17 -39.65 -20.30
C ASP A 123 -20.39 -40.58 -20.30
N GLY A 124 -20.93 -40.87 -21.48
CA GLY A 124 -22.02 -41.83 -21.69
C GLY A 124 -23.39 -41.26 -22.04
N TRP A 125 -23.53 -39.99 -22.42
CA TRP A 125 -24.86 -39.39 -22.61
C TRP A 125 -25.24 -39.13 -24.09
N PRO A 126 -26.43 -39.57 -24.54
CA PRO A 126 -26.94 -39.24 -25.87
C PRO A 126 -27.42 -37.78 -25.95
N LEU A 127 -27.20 -37.14 -27.11
CA LEU A 127 -27.53 -35.74 -27.47
C LEU A 127 -28.96 -35.26 -27.13
N LYS A 128 -29.89 -36.18 -26.82
CA LYS A 128 -31.31 -35.90 -26.53
C LYS A 128 -31.55 -35.21 -25.17
N SER A 129 -30.56 -35.18 -24.27
CA SER A 129 -30.67 -34.59 -22.91
C SER A 129 -30.36 -33.09 -22.82
N MET A 130 -30.26 -32.36 -23.93
CA MET A 130 -29.86 -30.94 -24.01
C MET A 130 -30.58 -29.99 -23.03
N LYS A 131 -31.88 -30.21 -22.77
CA LYS A 131 -32.65 -29.42 -21.79
C LYS A 131 -32.19 -29.60 -20.33
N LYS A 132 -31.76 -30.81 -19.96
CA LYS A 132 -31.24 -31.10 -18.62
C LYS A 132 -29.86 -30.46 -18.38
N TYR A 133 -29.06 -30.32 -19.44
CA TYR A 133 -27.77 -29.62 -19.39
C TYR A 133 -27.91 -28.10 -19.29
N ALA A 134 -28.88 -27.50 -19.97
CA ALA A 134 -29.20 -26.10 -19.76
C ALA A 134 -29.59 -25.83 -18.28
N ILE A 135 -30.27 -26.78 -17.65
CA ILE A 135 -30.62 -26.72 -16.22
C ILE A 135 -29.38 -26.91 -15.33
N SER A 136 -28.45 -27.82 -15.64
CA SER A 136 -27.23 -27.99 -14.82
C SER A 136 -26.23 -26.85 -14.99
N ILE A 137 -26.03 -26.35 -16.21
CA ILE A 137 -25.20 -25.17 -16.48
C ILE A 137 -25.85 -23.94 -15.84
N GLY A 138 -27.17 -23.81 -15.98
CA GLY A 138 -27.96 -22.77 -15.33
C GLY A 138 -27.90 -22.83 -13.81
N SER A 139 -27.94 -24.02 -13.20
CA SER A 139 -27.86 -24.18 -11.74
C SER A 139 -26.45 -23.89 -11.21
N VAL A 140 -25.40 -24.31 -11.92
CA VAL A 140 -24.01 -23.99 -11.54
C VAL A 140 -23.75 -22.49 -11.69
N LEU A 141 -24.23 -21.85 -12.78
CA LEU A 141 -24.19 -20.41 -12.94
C LEU A 141 -24.98 -19.69 -11.84
N LEU A 142 -26.19 -20.15 -11.52
CA LEU A 142 -27.01 -19.52 -10.47
C LEU A 142 -26.37 -19.67 -9.07
N VAL A 143 -25.84 -20.85 -8.73
CA VAL A 143 -25.13 -21.08 -7.47
C VAL A 143 -23.85 -20.25 -7.37
N SER A 144 -23.09 -20.14 -8.47
CA SER A 144 -21.89 -19.29 -8.51
C SER A 144 -22.23 -17.80 -8.38
N VAL A 145 -23.31 -17.34 -9.01
CA VAL A 145 -23.83 -15.97 -8.87
C VAL A 145 -24.29 -15.70 -7.43
N LEU A 146 -25.06 -16.60 -6.82
CA LEU A 146 -25.54 -16.46 -5.44
C LEU A 146 -24.40 -16.46 -4.42
N THR A 147 -23.41 -17.34 -4.59
CA THR A 147 -22.26 -17.40 -3.69
C THR A 147 -21.37 -16.17 -3.82
N VAL A 148 -21.14 -15.66 -5.04
CA VAL A 148 -20.43 -14.38 -5.24
C VAL A 148 -21.21 -13.24 -4.58
N GLY A 149 -22.52 -13.13 -4.80
CA GLY A 149 -23.38 -12.12 -4.18
C GLY A 149 -23.36 -12.16 -2.65
N PHE A 150 -23.45 -13.36 -2.05
CA PHE A 150 -23.39 -13.54 -0.59
C PHE A 150 -22.01 -13.14 -0.02
N THR A 151 -20.92 -13.48 -0.71
CA THR A 151 -19.58 -13.05 -0.27
C THR A 151 -19.41 -11.54 -0.36
N THR A 152 -20.04 -10.85 -1.31
CA THR A 152 -19.92 -9.39 -1.41
C THR A 152 -20.70 -8.63 -0.33
N THR A 153 -21.85 -9.15 0.13
CA THR A 153 -22.64 -8.50 1.20
C THR A 153 -22.05 -8.72 2.60
N ALA A 154 -21.31 -9.82 2.81
CA ALA A 154 -20.72 -10.14 4.10
C ALA A 154 -19.34 -9.48 4.34
N ILE A 155 -18.69 -8.96 3.29
CA ILE A 155 -17.36 -8.37 3.41
C ILE A 155 -17.49 -6.84 3.39
N SER A 156 -17.90 -6.28 4.52
CA SER A 156 -17.51 -4.93 4.90
C SER A 156 -16.02 -4.99 5.22
N TYR A 157 -15.17 -4.47 4.33
CA TYR A 157 -13.73 -4.43 4.55
C TYR A 157 -13.48 -3.45 5.70
N LYS A 158 -13.27 -3.97 6.91
CA LYS A 158 -12.57 -3.19 7.92
C LYS A 158 -11.13 -3.11 7.42
N GLU A 159 -10.71 -1.95 6.95
CA GLU A 159 -9.35 -1.74 6.47
C GLU A 159 -8.36 -2.28 7.51
N PRO A 160 -7.27 -2.94 7.08
CA PRO A 160 -6.18 -3.29 7.99
C PRO A 160 -5.79 -2.01 8.73
N TYR A 161 -5.75 -2.07 10.06
CA TYR A 161 -5.26 -0.95 10.86
C TYR A 161 -3.79 -0.70 10.49
N VAL A 162 -3.56 0.23 9.57
CA VAL A 162 -2.29 0.92 9.44
C VAL A 162 -2.36 1.97 10.54
N PRO A 163 -1.49 1.91 11.57
CA PRO A 163 -1.41 3.01 12.53
C PRO A 163 -1.14 4.27 11.70
N GLU A 164 -2.10 5.20 11.65
CA GLU A 164 -1.84 6.51 11.07
C GLU A 164 -0.64 7.09 11.83
N GLU A 165 0.40 7.45 11.08
CA GLU A 165 1.49 8.25 11.63
C GLU A 165 0.87 9.56 12.09
N LYS A 166 0.74 9.72 13.41
CA LYS A 166 0.02 10.83 14.02
C LYS A 166 0.82 12.09 13.76
N LYS A 167 0.44 12.84 12.71
CA LYS A 167 1.04 14.13 12.40
C LYS A 167 1.03 15.04 13.63
N PRO A 168 2.12 15.78 13.89
CA PRO A 168 2.14 16.75 14.98
C PRO A 168 1.07 17.81 14.73
N THR A 169 0.19 18.01 15.69
CA THR A 169 -0.67 19.21 15.73
C THR A 169 0.22 20.37 16.16
N LEU A 170 0.41 21.33 15.26
CA LEU A 170 1.18 22.55 15.50
C LEU A 170 0.32 23.58 16.24
N GLY A 171 0.90 24.20 17.27
CA GLY A 171 0.29 25.21 18.12
C GLY A 171 0.69 26.62 17.71
N GLU A 172 0.60 27.57 18.65
CA GLU A 172 0.99 28.95 18.40
C GLU A 172 2.52 29.09 18.20
N PRO A 173 2.97 29.99 17.31
CA PRO A 173 4.39 30.23 17.08
C PRO A 173 5.05 30.90 18.28
N ILE A 174 6.23 30.40 18.67
CA ILE A 174 7.09 31.03 19.69
C ILE A 174 8.26 31.75 19.03
N LEU A 175 8.52 32.99 19.46
CA LEU A 175 9.68 33.78 19.06
C LEU A 175 10.93 33.34 19.81
N PHE A 176 12.05 33.17 19.10
CA PHE A 176 13.31 32.71 19.69
C PHE A 176 13.84 33.69 20.76
N SER A 177 13.55 34.98 20.61
CA SER A 177 13.89 36.03 21.59
C SER A 177 13.18 35.90 22.94
N THR A 178 12.00 35.26 23.00
CA THR A 178 11.18 35.19 24.22
C THR A 178 11.54 34.02 25.14
N LEU A 179 12.37 33.09 24.67
CA LEU A 179 12.76 31.90 25.41
C LEU A 179 13.89 32.17 26.41
N GLY A 180 13.62 31.79 27.67
CA GLY A 180 14.56 31.85 28.80
C GLY A 180 15.66 30.78 28.73
N VAL A 181 16.62 30.88 29.66
CA VAL A 181 17.72 29.91 29.80
C VAL A 181 17.34 28.90 30.86
N GLU A 182 16.66 27.82 30.48
CA GLU A 182 16.50 26.65 31.35
C GLU A 182 17.30 25.47 30.79
N GLY A 183 17.79 24.61 31.69
CA GLY A 183 18.65 23.48 31.32
C GLY A 183 20.08 23.87 30.98
N THR A 184 20.92 22.86 30.86
CA THR A 184 22.29 22.94 30.36
C THR A 184 22.32 22.77 28.84
N LEU A 185 23.21 23.53 28.20
CA LEU A 185 23.40 23.52 26.76
C LEU A 185 24.90 23.51 26.48
N SER A 186 25.36 22.54 25.68
CA SER A 186 26.77 22.44 25.30
C SER A 186 26.91 22.15 23.81
N ILE A 187 27.87 22.81 23.15
CA ILE A 187 28.20 22.54 21.74
C ILE A 187 29.34 21.53 21.75
N LEU A 188 29.06 20.29 21.36
CA LEU A 188 30.00 19.17 21.40
C LEU A 188 31.07 19.27 20.30
N SER A 189 30.66 19.64 19.09
CA SER A 189 31.60 19.84 17.99
C SER A 189 31.00 20.71 16.88
N ALA A 190 31.89 21.38 16.14
CA ALA A 190 31.55 22.13 14.94
C ALA A 190 32.50 21.68 13.82
N THR A 191 31.95 21.03 12.80
CA THR A 191 32.70 20.52 11.66
C THR A 191 32.34 21.34 10.43
N VAL A 192 33.33 21.94 9.78
CA VAL A 192 33.15 22.78 8.59
C VAL A 192 33.37 21.92 7.34
N ASN A 193 32.32 21.70 6.56
CA ASN A 193 32.38 21.06 5.25
C ASN A 193 32.09 22.10 4.18
N SER A 194 33.15 22.68 3.60
CA SER A 194 33.06 23.77 2.61
C SER A 194 32.26 24.97 3.14
N ASP A 195 31.06 25.22 2.60
CA ASP A 195 30.19 26.35 2.96
C ASP A 195 29.17 26.02 4.07
N VAL A 196 29.09 24.74 4.47
CA VAL A 196 28.15 24.26 5.49
C VAL A 196 28.91 23.86 6.75
N THR A 197 28.56 24.49 7.87
CA THR A 197 29.04 24.12 9.19
C THR A 197 28.00 23.27 9.90
N THR A 198 28.39 22.05 10.28
CA THR A 198 27.57 21.13 11.07
C THR A 198 27.92 21.30 12.54
N TYR A 199 26.93 21.64 13.36
CA TYR A 199 27.04 21.72 14.81
C TYR A 199 26.32 20.54 15.45
N LEU A 200 27.00 19.86 16.37
CA LEU A 200 26.37 18.91 17.29
C LEU A 200 26.18 19.60 18.63
N VAL A 201 24.93 19.70 19.06
CA VAL A 201 24.55 20.38 20.30
C VAL A 201 23.87 19.39 21.21
N GLU A 202 24.37 19.32 22.44
CA GLU A 202 23.74 18.60 23.54
C GLU A 202 22.83 19.57 24.29
N VAL A 203 21.55 19.21 24.40
CA VAL A 203 20.54 20.00 25.11
C VAL A 203 19.70 19.09 25.98
N ASP A 204 19.45 19.54 27.21
CA ASP A 204 18.54 18.87 28.13
C ASP A 204 17.13 18.84 27.54
N GLY A 205 16.65 17.63 27.22
CA GLY A 205 15.29 17.38 26.75
C GLY A 205 14.30 17.22 27.90
N PHE A 206 13.07 16.81 27.56
CA PHE A 206 12.06 16.48 28.56
C PHE A 206 12.54 15.41 29.54
N ALA A 207 13.27 14.39 29.08
CA ALA A 207 13.78 13.33 29.95
C ALA A 207 14.67 13.87 31.08
N VAL A 208 15.52 14.86 30.80
CA VAL A 208 16.43 15.46 31.79
C VAL A 208 15.73 16.49 32.65
N LEU A 209 14.85 17.31 32.06
CA LEU A 209 14.13 18.38 32.77
C LEU A 209 13.06 17.83 33.72
N GLU A 210 12.48 16.66 33.42
CA GLU A 210 11.44 15.99 34.21
C GLU A 210 11.92 14.59 34.64
N ALA A 211 13.14 14.53 35.19
CA ALA A 211 13.83 13.29 35.59
C ALA A 211 13.06 12.40 36.59
N ASP A 212 12.06 12.94 37.28
CA ASP A 212 11.20 12.19 38.22
C ASP A 212 10.37 11.08 37.53
N TRP A 213 10.23 11.16 36.20
CA TRP A 213 9.41 10.25 35.39
C TRP A 213 10.21 9.26 34.53
N GLU A 214 11.54 9.36 34.51
CA GLU A 214 12.41 8.60 33.60
C GLU A 214 13.46 7.81 34.39
N THR A 215 13.62 6.52 34.07
CA THR A 215 14.54 5.62 34.82
C THR A 215 16.02 5.83 34.52
N ASP A 216 16.36 6.52 33.43
CA ASP A 216 17.73 6.90 33.04
C ASP A 216 17.68 8.12 32.08
N PRO A 217 17.56 9.34 32.62
CA PRO A 217 17.38 10.53 31.80
C PRO A 217 18.68 10.90 31.08
N GLN A 218 18.65 10.88 29.75
CA GLN A 218 19.78 11.24 28.90
C GLN A 218 19.43 12.51 28.08
N PRO A 219 20.40 13.41 27.84
CA PRO A 219 20.18 14.62 27.05
C PRO A 219 20.02 14.28 25.56
N ASN A 220 19.33 15.17 24.85
CA ASN A 220 19.17 15.04 23.40
C ASN A 220 20.40 15.61 22.67
N VAL A 221 20.83 14.95 21.60
CA VAL A 221 21.88 15.48 20.72
C VAL A 221 21.25 15.86 19.39
N ILE A 222 21.35 17.14 19.06
CA ILE A 222 20.74 17.75 17.87
C ILE A 222 21.85 18.15 16.90
N GLU A 223 21.70 17.72 15.65
CA GLU A 223 22.53 18.11 14.52
C GLU A 223 21.90 19.32 13.80
N VAL A 224 22.59 20.45 13.82
CA VAL A 224 22.16 21.67 13.13
C VAL A 224 23.17 21.99 12.03
N LYS A 225 22.71 21.99 10.78
CA LYS A 225 23.52 22.39 9.62
C LYS A 225 23.21 23.83 9.25
N VAL A 226 24.24 24.66 9.23
CA VAL A 226 24.14 26.07 8.88
C VAL A 226 25.01 26.35 7.67
N ASN A 227 24.46 27.08 6.70
CA ASN A 227 25.24 27.62 5.60
C ASN A 227 25.74 29.01 5.98
N THR A 228 27.06 29.14 6.11
CA THR A 228 27.71 30.39 6.52
C THR A 228 27.72 31.43 5.40
N ALA A 229 27.69 31.00 4.13
CA ALA A 229 27.68 31.90 2.98
C ALA A 229 26.32 32.56 2.76
N SER A 230 25.22 31.82 2.94
CA SER A 230 23.85 32.34 2.81
C SER A 230 23.26 32.86 4.12
N SER A 231 23.94 32.66 5.26
CA SER A 231 23.43 32.97 6.60
C SER A 231 22.05 32.35 6.87
N THR A 232 21.86 31.10 6.46
CA THR A 232 20.60 30.35 6.61
C THR A 232 20.83 28.97 7.21
N ILE A 233 19.84 28.47 7.95
CA ILE A 233 19.80 27.09 8.43
C ILE A 233 19.45 26.17 7.24
N VAL A 234 20.23 25.10 7.06
CA VAL A 234 20.02 24.10 5.99
C VAL A 234 19.08 23.00 6.46
N SER A 235 19.33 22.45 7.64
CA SER A 235 18.52 21.38 8.23
C SER A 235 18.79 21.24 9.72
N VAL A 236 17.77 20.79 10.45
CA VAL A 236 17.87 20.37 11.85
C VAL A 236 17.42 18.91 11.94
N ALA A 237 18.20 18.07 12.60
CA ALA A 237 17.88 16.65 12.81
C ALA A 237 18.34 16.19 14.19
N TYR A 238 17.72 15.16 14.73
CA TYR A 238 18.21 14.51 15.95
C TYR A 238 19.31 13.50 15.59
N ALA A 239 20.46 13.61 16.24
CA ALA A 239 21.51 12.59 16.21
C ALA A 239 21.23 11.49 17.24
N THR A 240 20.79 11.87 18.44
CA THR A 240 20.22 10.97 19.43
C THR A 240 18.99 11.61 20.07
N PHE A 241 17.92 10.84 20.17
CA PHE A 241 16.67 11.24 20.81
C PHE A 241 16.45 10.36 22.04
N SER A 242 16.32 10.98 23.20
CA SER A 242 16.27 10.32 24.51
C SER A 242 15.01 10.64 25.31
N ASP A 243 14.08 11.44 24.77
CA ASP A 243 12.80 11.74 25.40
C ASP A 243 11.79 10.58 25.25
N SER A 244 10.84 10.48 26.18
CA SER A 244 9.88 9.37 26.26
C SER A 244 9.06 9.10 24.98
N ALA A 245 8.85 7.81 24.70
CA ALA A 245 8.20 7.27 23.50
C ALA A 245 6.77 7.79 23.24
N GLN A 246 6.09 8.31 24.27
CA GLN A 246 4.73 8.86 24.13
C GLN A 246 4.71 10.22 23.41
N PHE A 247 5.84 10.94 23.42
CA PHE A 247 6.00 12.25 22.80
C PHE A 247 6.99 12.25 21.63
N GLU A 248 7.79 11.18 21.50
CA GLU A 248 8.78 10.91 20.45
C GLU A 248 8.30 11.23 19.02
N TYR A 249 7.05 10.87 18.69
CA TYR A 249 6.53 11.02 17.34
C TYR A 249 6.25 12.45 16.89
N LYS A 250 6.23 13.45 17.80
CA LYS A 250 5.78 14.79 17.42
C LYS A 250 6.92 15.72 17.01
N THR A 251 8.07 15.66 17.68
CA THR A 251 9.21 16.55 17.42
C THR A 251 10.24 15.92 16.48
N ASN A 252 10.33 14.59 16.41
CA ASN A 252 11.16 13.90 15.43
C ASN A 252 10.50 13.77 14.04
N HIS A 253 9.26 14.25 13.89
CA HIS A 253 8.54 14.19 12.62
C HIS A 253 9.10 15.23 11.61
N PRO A 254 9.22 14.89 10.32
CA PRO A 254 9.74 15.80 9.29
C PRO A 254 8.95 17.12 9.21
N ASP A 255 7.62 17.09 9.41
CA ASP A 255 6.79 18.31 9.40
C ASP A 255 7.18 19.36 10.46
N PHE A 256 7.77 18.93 11.59
CA PHE A 256 8.28 19.86 12.61
C PHE A 256 9.69 20.34 12.25
N LEU A 257 10.60 19.42 11.93
CA LEU A 257 12.01 19.74 11.65
C LEU A 257 12.18 20.61 10.39
N ASN A 258 11.32 20.44 9.40
CA ASN A 258 11.36 21.24 8.17
C ASN A 258 11.04 22.72 8.39
N GLN A 259 10.40 23.11 9.51
CA GLN A 259 10.14 24.51 9.81
C GLN A 259 11.42 25.31 10.08
N PHE A 260 12.49 24.63 10.48
CA PHE A 260 13.79 25.25 10.73
C PHE A 260 14.62 25.43 9.46
N ALA A 261 14.29 24.74 8.37
CA ALA A 261 15.02 24.86 7.11
C ALA A 261 14.72 26.21 6.44
N GLY A 262 15.77 26.94 6.07
CA GLY A 262 15.68 28.25 5.41
C GLY A 262 15.52 29.45 6.35
N LEU A 263 15.48 29.23 7.68
CA LEU A 263 15.46 30.33 8.65
C LEU A 263 16.78 31.13 8.60
N SER A 264 16.66 32.45 8.74
CA SER A 264 17.80 33.37 8.69
C SER A 264 18.55 33.40 10.01
N LEU A 265 19.88 33.49 9.98
CA LEU A 265 20.68 33.66 11.20
C LEU A 265 20.58 35.08 11.78
N ILE A 266 20.12 36.06 11.00
CA ILE A 266 20.26 37.51 11.33
C ILE A 266 18.94 38.10 11.86
N VAL A 267 17.81 37.47 11.54
CA VAL A 267 16.46 37.96 11.89
C VAL A 267 15.88 37.06 12.99
N ASP A 268 15.09 37.65 13.90
CA ASP A 268 14.36 36.86 14.91
C ASP A 268 13.36 35.94 14.20
N ASN A 269 13.45 34.64 14.47
CA ASN A 269 12.63 33.63 13.83
C ASN A 269 11.56 33.13 14.79
N SER A 270 10.47 32.63 14.23
CA SER A 270 9.42 31.94 14.96
C SER A 270 9.19 30.56 14.36
N VAL A 271 8.93 29.59 15.23
CA VAL A 271 8.57 28.21 14.84
C VAL A 271 7.34 27.78 15.65
N ASP A 272 6.46 27.00 15.01
CA ASP A 272 5.25 26.52 15.66
C ASP A 272 5.57 25.42 16.66
N VAL A 273 4.96 25.49 17.84
CA VAL A 273 5.21 24.51 18.90
C VAL A 273 4.47 23.21 18.61
N SER A 274 5.11 22.07 18.83
CA SER A 274 4.39 20.80 18.82
C SER A 274 3.50 20.65 20.06
N VAL A 275 2.19 20.56 19.87
CA VAL A 275 1.21 20.49 20.97
C VAL A 275 1.45 19.27 21.84
N GLY A 276 1.68 19.50 23.14
CA GLY A 276 1.94 18.45 24.12
C GLY A 276 3.36 17.90 24.11
N ALA A 277 4.31 18.57 23.45
CA ALA A 277 5.74 18.32 23.54
C ALA A 277 6.50 19.65 23.71
N THR A 278 5.98 20.52 24.59
CA THR A 278 6.46 21.91 24.74
C THR A 278 7.92 21.96 25.18
N TYR A 279 8.31 21.18 26.19
CA TYR A 279 9.69 21.13 26.69
C TYR A 279 10.68 20.64 25.62
N THR A 280 10.34 19.57 24.90
CA THR A 280 11.16 19.05 23.80
C THR A 280 11.24 20.05 22.64
N THR A 281 10.15 20.75 22.33
CA THR A 281 10.15 21.81 21.29
C THR A 281 11.07 22.97 21.68
N ASP A 282 10.97 23.43 22.91
CA ASP A 282 11.82 24.51 23.43
C ASP A 282 13.30 24.11 23.42
N SER A 283 13.61 22.87 23.80
CA SER A 283 14.97 22.31 23.74
C SER A 283 15.58 22.42 22.32
N VAL A 284 14.80 22.11 21.28
CA VAL A 284 15.24 22.26 19.88
C VAL A 284 15.45 23.72 19.51
N ILE A 285 14.52 24.60 19.89
CA ILE A 285 14.64 26.03 19.60
C ILE A 285 15.88 26.62 20.29
N ARG A 286 16.16 26.23 21.54
CA ARG A 286 17.36 26.63 22.29
C ARG A 286 18.64 26.13 21.62
N ALA A 287 18.67 24.88 21.17
CA ALA A 287 19.81 24.33 20.42
C ALA A 287 20.10 25.17 19.17
N VAL A 288 19.07 25.46 18.38
CA VAL A 288 19.18 26.28 17.17
C VAL A 288 19.63 27.70 17.50
N LYS A 289 19.06 28.33 18.54
CA LYS A 289 19.45 29.67 19.01
C LYS A 289 20.92 29.73 19.43
N ALA A 290 21.42 28.72 20.13
CA ALA A 290 22.82 28.64 20.52
C ALA A 290 23.76 28.48 19.32
N VAL A 291 23.34 27.72 18.31
CA VAL A 291 24.09 27.59 17.05
C VAL A 291 24.09 28.90 16.28
N ILE A 292 22.95 29.61 16.21
CA ILE A 292 22.88 30.95 15.60
C ILE A 292 23.87 31.90 16.30
N ALA A 293 23.85 31.94 17.64
CA ALA A 293 24.76 32.77 18.41
C ALA A 293 26.24 32.39 18.16
N SER A 294 26.55 31.08 18.13
CA SER A 294 27.91 30.60 17.85
C SER A 294 28.36 30.84 16.40
N ALA A 295 27.44 30.86 15.43
CA ALA A 295 27.75 31.11 14.03
C ALA A 295 27.96 32.61 13.74
N LEU A 296 27.29 33.48 14.48
CA LEU A 296 27.42 34.94 14.38
C LEU A 296 28.60 35.51 15.17
N THR A 297 29.09 34.78 16.17
CA THR A 297 30.27 35.21 16.95
C THR A 297 31.53 34.85 16.16
N PRO A 298 32.31 35.82 15.65
CA PRO A 298 33.56 35.50 14.98
C PRO A 298 34.51 34.84 15.98
N ARG A 299 35.04 33.67 15.61
CA ARG A 299 36.18 33.04 16.31
C ARG A 299 37.46 33.84 16.07
#